data_AF-A0A8S4GLY4-F1
#
_entry.id   AF-A0A8S4GLY4-F1
#
_cell.length_a   1.000
_cell.length_b   1.000
_cell.length_c   1.000
_cell.angle_alpha   90.00
_cell.angle_beta   90.00
_cell.angle_gamma   90.00
#
_symmetry.space_group_name_H-M   'P 1'
#
loop_
_entity.id
_entity.type
_entity.pdbx_description
1 polymer ?
#
loop_
_entity_poly.entity_id
_entity_poly.type
_entity_poly.pdbx_seq_one_letter_code
_entity_poly.pdbx_strand_id
1 'polypeptide(L)'
;MASVGSSPWLGPEPDGFDSRLLSVGAEVEIHGVQSRPILNGRRGRVLFVPEEAGGRVGVYVVPDPEVWAKAGFNTPPEAIALRPQNIKPWCWPSGKGPRAPAAVAGGCFADEADARMFSEILDLARLFVHELQGRSDVTKEGGGIHSLRSSPEGLMTIADLTDDALLYWDLMPVSPGVFGSMSASLAAQLQEQRSGAGSSAEPPLRALVEEVTSGPDVWRWGLPACRLEGEFILVEDSDEGAVLVLDGGDTGHSGVYLALGIAEPIVPKILQSGAQLPIKLRMRLLPFRGRLVYDGTMMGTGPMGSLAPTPPRVAARAAERVALARAAGTVITGLHSTAGPPAALTDDEGSDNVSADAGGSPPEGITSEVREAWLALQAAQKMEGPPWTMRRMAYSENLNRNHLYAWVAAPRMVGGGATRALNPTPEEVLLGLVECVTRSGGRAPKAINVDSKVAIRGTRALLRGTGVVVGYYPPGHA
;
A
#
# COMPACT_ATOMS: atom_id res chain seq x y z
N MET A 1 -19.11 61.51 6.75
CA MET A 1 -17.65 61.49 6.93
C MET A 1 -17.31 60.49 8.02
N ALA A 2 -16.90 59.29 7.65
CA ALA A 2 -16.28 58.29 8.51
C ALA A 2 -15.24 57.56 7.66
N SER A 3 -14.00 57.54 8.13
CA SER A 3 -12.83 57.11 7.37
C SER A 3 -12.87 55.61 7.09
N VAL A 4 -12.76 55.25 5.81
CA VAL A 4 -12.45 53.89 5.37
C VAL A 4 -11.00 53.61 5.74
N GLY A 5 -10.77 52.76 6.73
CA GLY A 5 -9.45 52.26 7.08
C GLY A 5 -8.96 51.33 5.98
N SER A 6 -7.97 51.80 5.21
CA SER A 6 -7.17 51.01 4.29
C SER A 6 -6.40 49.94 5.07
N SER A 7 -6.66 48.67 4.77
CA SER A 7 -5.89 47.54 5.30
C SER A 7 -4.50 47.50 4.64
N PRO A 8 -3.39 47.48 5.41
CA PRO A 8 -2.04 47.44 4.86
C PRO A 8 -1.61 45.97 4.70
N TRP A 9 -2.14 45.31 3.69
CA TRP A 9 -1.62 44.02 3.21
C TRP A 9 -1.41 44.08 1.69
N LEU A 10 -0.66 45.09 1.25
CA LEU A 10 0.07 45.05 -0.01
C LEU A 10 1.54 44.85 0.37
N GLY A 11 1.90 43.60 0.64
CA GLY A 11 3.29 43.18 0.46
C GLY A 11 3.66 43.36 -1.03
N PRO A 12 4.96 43.44 -1.36
CA PRO A 12 5.37 43.58 -2.76
C PRO A 12 4.70 42.50 -3.61
N GLU A 13 4.15 42.88 -4.75
CA GLU A 13 3.72 41.90 -5.77
C GLU A 13 4.90 40.94 -5.97
N PRO A 14 4.70 39.61 -5.90
CA PRO A 14 5.75 38.67 -6.19
C PRO A 14 6.01 38.75 -7.70
N ASP A 15 6.83 39.72 -8.11
CA ASP A 15 7.53 39.72 -9.37
C ASP A 15 8.31 38.40 -9.44
N GLY A 16 7.89 37.53 -10.36
CA GLY A 16 8.58 36.27 -10.63
C GLY A 16 7.88 35.00 -10.17
N PHE A 17 6.54 34.98 -10.04
CA PHE A 17 5.84 33.70 -10.00
C PHE A 17 5.97 32.96 -11.34
N ASP A 18 6.97 32.09 -11.44
CA ASP A 18 7.15 31.24 -12.63
C ASP A 18 6.13 30.10 -12.58
N SER A 19 5.09 30.21 -13.41
CA SER A 19 4.05 29.17 -13.55
C SER A 19 4.64 27.82 -14.01
N ARG A 20 5.88 27.78 -14.52
CA ARG A 20 6.61 26.54 -14.85
C ARG A 20 7.00 25.73 -13.60
N LEU A 21 6.99 26.35 -12.42
CA LEU A 21 7.26 25.67 -11.15
C LEU A 21 6.01 24.99 -10.56
N LEU A 22 4.83 25.27 -11.10
CA LEU A 22 3.62 24.54 -10.75
C LEU A 22 3.56 23.24 -11.54
N SER A 23 3.62 22.11 -10.84
CA SER A 23 3.35 20.80 -11.41
C SER A 23 1.87 20.45 -11.22
N VAL A 24 1.33 19.67 -12.17
CA VAL A 24 0.01 19.05 -11.99
C VAL A 24 0.05 18.14 -10.75
N GLY A 25 -0.99 18.21 -9.94
CA GLY A 25 -1.07 17.60 -8.62
C GLY A 25 -0.50 18.45 -7.48
N ALA A 26 0.19 19.56 -7.77
CA ALA A 26 0.70 20.46 -6.74
C ALA A 26 -0.45 21.07 -5.93
N GLU A 27 -0.26 21.17 -4.62
CA GLU A 27 -1.17 21.92 -3.76
C GLU A 27 -0.94 23.41 -3.90
N VAL A 28 -2.05 24.13 -4.01
CA VAL A 28 -2.06 25.58 -4.10
C VAL A 28 -3.04 26.17 -3.11
N GLU A 29 -2.70 27.33 -2.55
CA GLU A 29 -3.67 28.21 -1.92
C GLU A 29 -4.24 29.14 -2.98
N ILE A 30 -5.55 29.30 -2.96
CA ILE A 30 -6.25 30.23 -3.84
C ILE A 30 -6.30 31.59 -3.16
N HIS A 31 -5.94 32.66 -3.86
CA HIS A 31 -5.98 34.02 -3.33
C HIS A 31 -6.30 35.07 -4.42
N GLY A 32 -6.77 36.24 -3.99
CA GLY A 32 -7.04 37.37 -4.88
C GLY A 32 -8.11 37.14 -5.95
N VAL A 33 -8.95 36.10 -5.82
CA VAL A 33 -10.05 35.81 -6.75
C VAL A 33 -11.22 36.75 -6.43
N GLN A 34 -11.31 37.86 -7.15
CA GLN A 34 -12.34 38.89 -6.92
C GLN A 34 -13.75 38.43 -7.30
N SER A 35 -13.88 37.60 -8.34
CA SER A 35 -15.19 37.12 -8.81
C SER A 35 -15.84 36.12 -7.86
N ARG A 36 -15.04 35.42 -7.04
CA ARG A 36 -15.50 34.41 -6.08
C ARG A 36 -14.68 34.48 -4.79
N PRO A 37 -14.91 35.49 -3.94
CA PRO A 37 -14.09 35.71 -2.75
C PRO A 37 -14.10 34.54 -1.76
N ILE A 38 -15.16 33.72 -1.75
CA ILE A 38 -15.28 32.51 -0.93
C ILE A 38 -14.20 31.45 -1.23
N LEU A 39 -13.54 31.54 -2.39
CA LEU A 39 -12.43 30.67 -2.75
C LEU A 39 -11.10 31.13 -2.14
N ASN A 40 -10.98 32.40 -1.74
CA ASN A 40 -9.73 32.91 -1.19
C ASN A 40 -9.43 32.27 0.17
N GLY A 41 -8.20 31.80 0.35
CA GLY A 41 -7.76 31.01 1.50
C GLY A 41 -8.14 29.53 1.40
N ARG A 42 -8.88 29.09 0.38
CA ARG A 42 -9.15 27.67 0.14
C ARG A 42 -7.94 27.00 -0.51
N ARG A 43 -7.81 25.70 -0.23
CA ARG A 43 -6.80 24.85 -0.85
C ARG A 43 -7.35 24.23 -2.12
N GLY A 44 -6.48 24.02 -3.08
CA GLY A 44 -6.78 23.29 -4.29
C GLY A 44 -5.61 22.49 -4.80
N ARG A 45 -5.88 21.65 -5.79
CA ARG A 45 -4.88 20.92 -6.55
C ARG A 45 -4.86 21.38 -7.99
N VAL A 46 -3.68 21.59 -8.53
CA VAL A 46 -3.51 21.85 -9.95
C VAL A 46 -3.94 20.60 -10.73
N LEU A 47 -4.95 20.74 -11.58
CA LEU A 47 -5.42 19.72 -12.51
C LEU A 47 -4.64 19.76 -13.82
N PHE A 48 -4.41 20.96 -14.36
CA PHE A 48 -3.62 21.16 -15.56
C PHE A 48 -2.96 22.55 -15.51
N VAL A 49 -1.78 22.65 -16.11
CA VAL A 49 -1.08 23.92 -16.34
C VAL A 49 -0.99 24.11 -17.85
N PRO A 50 -1.58 25.19 -18.41
CA PRO A 50 -1.46 25.46 -19.84
C PRO A 50 -0.01 25.81 -20.22
N GLU A 51 0.44 25.38 -21.40
CA GLU A 51 1.78 25.67 -21.91
C GLU A 51 1.99 27.14 -22.29
N GLU A 52 0.90 27.85 -22.62
CA GLU A 52 0.94 29.26 -22.99
C GLU A 52 1.08 30.17 -21.76
N ALA A 53 2.05 31.09 -21.83
CA ALA A 53 2.25 32.10 -20.80
C ALA A 53 0.98 32.98 -20.64
N GLY A 54 0.34 32.88 -19.46
CA GLY A 54 -0.89 33.62 -19.14
C GLY A 54 -2.19 32.81 -19.24
N GLY A 55 -2.12 31.53 -19.63
CA GLY A 55 -3.26 30.62 -19.58
C GLY A 55 -3.78 30.41 -18.15
N ARG A 56 -5.06 30.04 -18.01
CA ARG A 56 -5.65 29.74 -16.70
C ARG A 56 -5.29 28.32 -16.26
N VAL A 57 -4.83 28.20 -15.04
CA VAL A 57 -4.53 26.94 -14.37
C VAL A 57 -5.83 26.31 -13.89
N GLY A 58 -6.09 25.07 -14.30
CA GLY A 58 -7.19 24.29 -13.76
C GLY A 58 -6.87 23.87 -12.33
N VAL A 59 -7.75 24.18 -11.39
CA VAL A 59 -7.58 23.85 -9.97
C VAL A 59 -8.83 23.14 -9.47
N TYR A 60 -8.63 21.97 -8.89
CA TYR A 60 -9.62 21.26 -8.11
C TYR A 60 -9.66 21.84 -6.70
N VAL A 61 -10.76 22.46 -6.27
CA VAL A 61 -10.87 22.98 -4.92
C VAL A 61 -11.12 21.83 -3.96
N VAL A 62 -10.24 21.63 -2.98
CA VAL A 62 -10.41 20.60 -1.97
C VAL A 62 -11.56 21.03 -1.05
N PRO A 63 -12.63 20.23 -0.91
CA PRO A 63 -13.71 20.54 0.01
C PRO A 63 -13.18 20.59 1.44
N ASP A 64 -13.69 21.53 2.23
CA ASP A 64 -13.42 21.55 3.67
C ASP A 64 -13.99 20.28 4.32
N PRO A 65 -13.17 19.44 4.98
CA PRO A 65 -13.61 18.18 5.58
C PRO A 65 -14.83 18.31 6.48
N GLU A 66 -14.94 19.40 7.25
CA GLU A 66 -16.07 19.62 8.16
C GLU A 66 -17.37 19.97 7.42
N VAL A 67 -17.25 20.74 6.34
CA VAL A 67 -18.39 21.09 5.48
C VAL A 67 -18.86 19.86 4.71
N TRP A 68 -17.92 19.02 4.28
CA TRP A 68 -18.19 17.84 3.48
C TRP A 68 -18.81 16.69 4.29
N ALA A 69 -18.33 16.47 5.52
CA ALA A 69 -18.92 15.53 6.46
C ALA A 69 -20.37 15.91 6.84
N LYS A 70 -20.65 17.22 7.01
CA LYS A 70 -22.01 17.72 7.32
C LYS A 70 -22.95 17.67 6.11
N ALA A 71 -22.45 17.78 4.89
CA ALA A 71 -23.24 17.74 3.66
C ALA A 71 -23.56 16.31 3.18
N GLY A 72 -23.15 15.27 3.92
CA GLY A 72 -23.43 13.88 3.60
C GLY A 72 -22.80 13.43 2.28
N PHE A 73 -21.60 13.93 1.95
CA PHE A 73 -20.84 13.59 0.73
C PHE A 73 -21.51 13.95 -0.61
N ASN A 74 -22.60 14.72 -0.60
CA ASN A 74 -23.39 15.03 -1.81
C ASN A 74 -22.92 16.26 -2.61
N THR A 75 -21.85 16.94 -2.20
CA THR A 75 -21.35 18.13 -2.92
C THR A 75 -20.17 17.73 -3.79
N PRO A 76 -20.31 17.65 -5.13
CA PRO A 76 -19.21 17.30 -5.98
C PRO A 76 -18.10 18.35 -5.85
N PRO A 77 -16.84 17.93 -5.91
CA PRO A 77 -15.74 18.86 -5.86
C PRO A 77 -15.74 19.78 -7.09
N GLU A 78 -15.35 21.03 -6.88
CA GLU A 78 -15.44 22.06 -7.91
C GLU A 78 -14.09 22.25 -8.62
N ALA A 79 -14.04 21.96 -9.92
CA ALA A 79 -12.92 22.33 -10.77
C ALA A 79 -13.11 23.78 -11.28
N ILE A 80 -12.09 24.62 -11.09
CA ILE A 80 -12.11 26.04 -11.43
C ILE A 80 -10.86 26.43 -12.22
N ALA A 81 -11.00 27.36 -13.18
CA ALA A 81 -9.88 27.89 -13.95
C ALA A 81 -9.42 29.23 -13.38
N LEU A 82 -8.23 29.25 -12.75
CA LEU A 82 -7.66 30.41 -12.06
C LEU A 82 -6.49 31.01 -12.84
N ARG A 83 -6.23 32.32 -12.69
CA ARG A 83 -4.99 32.90 -13.23
C ARG A 83 -3.81 32.43 -12.37
N PRO A 84 -2.60 32.26 -12.94
CA PRO A 84 -1.42 31.88 -12.16
C PRO A 84 -1.16 32.78 -10.95
N GLN A 85 -1.40 34.09 -11.07
CA GLN A 85 -1.28 35.06 -9.97
C GLN A 85 -2.31 34.89 -8.83
N ASN A 86 -3.35 34.07 -9.03
CA ASN A 86 -4.38 33.78 -8.03
C ASN A 86 -4.09 32.48 -7.25
N ILE A 87 -2.95 31.85 -7.51
CA ILE A 87 -2.54 30.62 -6.86
C ILE A 87 -1.11 30.78 -6.40
N LYS A 88 -0.85 30.34 -5.17
CA LYS A 88 0.50 30.19 -4.63
C LYS A 88 0.69 28.74 -4.22
N PRO A 89 1.87 28.13 -4.44
CA PRO A 89 2.22 26.85 -3.85
C PRO A 89 1.89 26.89 -2.37
N TRP A 90 1.14 25.89 -1.90
CA TRP A 90 0.84 25.80 -0.49
C TRP A 90 2.09 25.33 0.24
N CYS A 91 2.83 26.28 0.80
CA CYS A 91 3.94 26.00 1.71
C CYS A 91 3.40 25.99 3.14
N TRP A 92 3.73 24.97 3.92
CA TRP A 92 3.36 24.95 5.34
C TRP A 92 3.91 26.18 6.06
N PRO A 93 3.17 26.78 7.02
CA PRO A 93 3.74 27.79 7.89
C PRO A 93 5.02 27.24 8.52
N SER A 94 6.13 27.92 8.24
CA SER A 94 7.48 27.58 8.66
C SER A 94 7.49 27.22 10.15
N GLY A 95 7.66 25.93 10.45
CA GLY A 95 7.73 25.41 11.82
C GLY A 95 6.67 24.38 12.21
N LYS A 96 5.67 24.09 11.36
CA LYS A 96 4.68 23.02 11.65
C LYS A 96 4.37 22.07 10.51
N GLY A 97 5.18 22.03 9.44
CA GLY A 97 5.01 21.04 8.35
C GLY A 97 4.65 19.65 8.88
N PRO A 98 3.85 18.82 8.15
CA PRO A 98 3.83 17.40 8.45
C PRO A 98 5.29 17.01 8.53
N ARG A 99 5.68 16.48 9.68
CA ARG A 99 6.99 15.87 9.83
C ARG A 99 7.14 15.00 8.59
N ALA A 100 8.18 15.22 7.77
CA ALA A 100 8.46 14.34 6.65
C ALA A 100 8.22 12.92 7.18
N PRO A 101 7.25 12.17 6.61
CA PRO A 101 6.88 10.90 7.18
C PRO A 101 8.20 10.15 7.33
N ALA A 102 8.48 9.67 8.55
CA ALA A 102 9.80 9.15 8.92
C ALA A 102 10.35 8.35 7.74
N ALA A 103 11.56 8.71 7.29
CA ALA A 103 12.20 8.06 6.15
C ALA A 103 12.01 6.56 6.33
N VAL A 104 11.25 5.95 5.43
CA VAL A 104 11.05 4.52 5.50
C VAL A 104 12.42 3.94 5.19
N ALA A 105 12.91 3.05 6.04
CA ALA A 105 14.04 2.24 5.64
C ALA A 105 13.52 1.23 4.60
N GLY A 106 13.81 1.49 3.32
CA GLY A 106 13.45 0.65 2.18
C GLY A 106 12.30 1.22 1.36
N GLY A 107 12.45 1.24 0.02
CA GLY A 107 11.56 1.91 -0.94
C GLY A 107 10.14 1.33 -1.09
N CYS A 108 9.57 0.80 -0.03
CA CYS A 108 8.23 0.22 0.08
C CYS A 108 7.53 0.72 1.36
N PHE A 109 6.36 0.18 1.71
CA PHE A 109 5.77 0.47 3.02
C PHE A 109 6.70 0.06 4.16
N ALA A 110 6.80 0.92 5.18
CA ALA A 110 7.51 0.62 6.43
C ALA A 110 6.79 -0.49 7.23
N ASP A 111 5.46 -0.44 7.20
CA ASP A 111 4.59 -1.38 7.90
C ASP A 111 3.98 -2.36 6.90
N GLU A 112 4.28 -3.64 7.09
CA GLU A 112 3.72 -4.72 6.29
C GLU A 112 2.20 -4.83 6.43
N ALA A 113 1.64 -4.42 7.58
CA ALA A 113 0.19 -4.34 7.75
C ALA A 113 -0.44 -3.37 6.74
N ASP A 114 0.25 -2.28 6.42
CA ASP A 114 -0.23 -1.25 5.49
C ASP A 114 -0.16 -1.77 4.05
N ALA A 115 0.93 -2.46 3.70
CA ALA A 115 1.07 -3.12 2.41
C ALA A 115 -0.04 -4.15 2.15
N ARG A 116 -0.34 -4.98 3.15
CA ARG A 116 -1.40 -6.01 3.05
C ARG A 116 -2.77 -5.37 3.03
N MET A 117 -3.02 -4.38 3.87
CA MET A 117 -4.29 -3.66 3.90
C MET A 117 -4.56 -2.96 2.58
N PHE A 118 -3.56 -2.27 2.02
CA PHE A 118 -3.65 -1.67 0.69
C PHE A 118 -4.00 -2.72 -0.38
N SER A 119 -3.27 -3.83 -0.40
CA SER A 119 -3.48 -4.92 -1.37
C SER A 119 -4.87 -5.52 -1.25
N GLU A 120 -5.32 -5.82 -0.04
CA GLU A 120 -6.61 -6.44 0.25
C GLU A 120 -7.76 -5.51 -0.15
N ILE A 121 -7.68 -4.22 0.18
CA ILE A 121 -8.70 -3.25 -0.19
C ILE A 121 -8.78 -3.09 -1.70
N LEU A 122 -7.63 -3.00 -2.37
CA LEU A 122 -7.56 -2.87 -3.83
C LEU A 122 -8.13 -4.10 -4.52
N ASP A 123 -7.82 -5.28 -4.00
CA ASP A 123 -8.28 -6.57 -4.51
C ASP A 123 -9.78 -6.77 -4.30
N LEU A 124 -10.30 -6.42 -3.12
CA LEU A 124 -11.74 -6.39 -2.86
C LEU A 124 -12.45 -5.43 -3.81
N ALA A 125 -11.89 -4.25 -4.06
CA ALA A 125 -12.52 -3.27 -4.92
C ALA A 125 -12.56 -3.72 -6.39
N ARG A 126 -11.50 -4.39 -6.87
CA ARG A 126 -11.45 -5.04 -8.19
C ARG A 126 -12.53 -6.12 -8.34
N LEU A 127 -12.57 -7.05 -7.40
CA LEU A 127 -13.56 -8.14 -7.41
C LEU A 127 -14.99 -7.62 -7.34
N PHE A 128 -15.23 -6.61 -6.50
CA PHE A 128 -16.55 -6.03 -6.32
C PHE A 128 -17.08 -5.40 -7.62
N VAL A 129 -16.25 -4.67 -8.37
CA VAL A 129 -16.67 -4.14 -9.68
C VAL A 129 -16.99 -5.27 -10.65
N HIS A 130 -16.16 -6.31 -10.67
CA HIS A 130 -16.34 -7.44 -11.56
C HIS A 130 -17.64 -8.22 -11.25
N GLU A 131 -17.98 -8.37 -9.96
CA GLU A 131 -19.25 -8.92 -9.50
C GLU A 131 -20.45 -8.04 -9.91
N LEU A 132 -20.35 -6.71 -9.76
CA LEU A 132 -21.39 -5.77 -10.19
C LEU A 132 -21.65 -5.82 -11.70
N GLN A 133 -20.64 -6.17 -12.50
CA GLN A 133 -20.76 -6.38 -13.94
C GLN A 133 -21.34 -7.76 -14.30
N GLY A 134 -21.70 -8.58 -13.31
CA GLY A 134 -22.26 -9.92 -13.50
C GLY A 134 -21.23 -10.99 -13.90
N ARG A 135 -19.94 -10.68 -13.79
CA ARG A 135 -18.84 -11.58 -14.14
C ARG A 135 -18.37 -12.27 -12.86
N SER A 136 -18.92 -13.43 -12.52
CA SER A 136 -18.69 -14.09 -11.22
C SER A 136 -17.62 -15.20 -11.26
N ASP A 137 -16.93 -15.40 -12.37
CA ASP A 137 -16.14 -16.62 -12.57
C ASP A 137 -14.74 -16.57 -11.94
N VAL A 138 -14.21 -15.38 -11.66
CA VAL A 138 -12.86 -15.19 -11.12
C VAL A 138 -12.70 -15.67 -9.66
N THR A 139 -13.78 -15.70 -8.87
CA THR A 139 -13.77 -16.14 -7.47
C THR A 139 -14.19 -17.60 -7.27
N LYS A 140 -14.69 -18.27 -8.31
CA LYS A 140 -15.24 -19.64 -8.21
C LYS A 140 -14.17 -20.71 -8.04
N GLU A 141 -12.92 -20.45 -8.43
CA GLU A 141 -11.80 -21.39 -8.28
C GLU A 141 -11.06 -21.25 -6.94
N GLY A 142 -11.76 -21.13 -5.80
CA GLY A 142 -11.31 -21.47 -4.44
C GLY A 142 -10.04 -20.83 -3.85
N GLY A 143 -9.23 -20.11 -4.63
CA GLY A 143 -7.95 -19.50 -4.24
C GLY A 143 -8.01 -17.97 -4.11
N GLY A 144 -9.12 -17.35 -4.51
CA GLY A 144 -9.32 -15.90 -4.51
C GLY A 144 -8.37 -15.15 -5.46
N ILE A 145 -8.51 -13.83 -5.52
CA ILE A 145 -7.64 -12.94 -6.33
C ILE A 145 -6.15 -13.04 -5.97
N HIS A 146 -5.83 -13.53 -4.76
CA HIS A 146 -4.46 -13.75 -4.30
C HIS A 146 -3.72 -14.84 -5.08
N SER A 147 -4.41 -15.90 -5.52
CA SER A 147 -3.78 -16.96 -6.32
C SER A 147 -3.34 -16.47 -7.70
N LEU A 148 -4.02 -15.45 -8.24
CA LEU A 148 -3.68 -14.83 -9.52
C LEU A 148 -2.31 -14.15 -9.50
N ARG A 149 -1.81 -13.74 -8.33
CA ARG A 149 -0.48 -13.10 -8.20
C ARG A 149 0.69 -14.07 -8.40
N SER A 150 0.43 -15.37 -8.48
CA SER A 150 1.45 -16.42 -8.56
C SER A 150 1.78 -16.89 -9.98
N SER A 151 1.03 -16.43 -11.00
CA SER A 151 1.27 -16.78 -12.40
C SER A 151 1.28 -15.55 -13.31
N PRO A 152 2.03 -15.58 -14.43
CA PRO A 152 1.96 -14.53 -15.45
C PRO A 152 0.54 -14.27 -15.96
N GLU A 153 -0.23 -15.33 -16.19
CA GLU A 153 -1.62 -15.25 -16.65
C GLU A 153 -2.53 -14.62 -15.60
N GLY A 154 -2.30 -14.91 -14.32
CA GLY A 154 -3.04 -14.31 -13.22
C GLY A 154 -2.68 -12.83 -13.03
N LEU A 155 -1.43 -12.43 -13.27
CA LEU A 155 -1.04 -11.01 -13.27
C LEU A 155 -1.72 -10.23 -14.40
N MET A 156 -1.86 -10.83 -15.60
CA MET A 156 -2.66 -10.25 -16.67
C MET A 156 -4.13 -10.11 -16.26
N THR A 157 -4.68 -11.14 -15.61
CA THR A 157 -6.06 -11.09 -15.08
C THR A 157 -6.23 -9.96 -14.05
N ILE A 158 -5.25 -9.74 -13.16
CA ILE A 158 -5.28 -8.63 -12.20
C ILE A 158 -5.21 -7.27 -12.91
N ALA A 159 -4.41 -7.15 -13.97
CA ALA A 159 -4.36 -5.94 -14.78
C ALA A 159 -5.73 -5.67 -15.43
N ASP A 160 -6.36 -6.68 -16.04
CA ASP A 160 -7.70 -6.56 -16.63
C ASP A 160 -8.76 -6.17 -15.60
N LEU A 161 -8.75 -6.81 -14.42
CA LEU A 161 -9.64 -6.46 -13.30
C LEU A 161 -9.45 -5.02 -12.82
N THR A 162 -8.20 -4.53 -12.88
CA THR A 162 -7.87 -3.14 -12.52
C THR A 162 -8.42 -2.17 -13.56
N ASP A 163 -8.28 -2.48 -14.84
CA ASP A 163 -8.79 -1.67 -15.94
C ASP A 163 -10.33 -1.59 -15.89
N ASP A 164 -11.00 -2.72 -15.64
CA ASP A 164 -12.45 -2.78 -15.45
C ASP A 164 -12.89 -1.95 -14.23
N ALA A 165 -12.16 -2.05 -13.12
CA ALA A 165 -12.43 -1.27 -11.91
C ALA A 165 -12.31 0.25 -12.17
N LEU A 166 -11.27 0.68 -12.87
CA LEU A 166 -11.05 2.08 -13.24
C LEU A 166 -12.12 2.61 -14.18
N LEU A 167 -12.43 1.87 -15.24
CA LEU A 167 -13.48 2.24 -16.17
C LEU A 167 -14.81 2.41 -15.44
N TYR A 168 -15.14 1.49 -14.53
CA TYR A 168 -16.33 1.59 -13.72
C TYR A 168 -16.29 2.83 -12.80
N TRP A 169 -15.17 3.07 -12.14
CA TRP A 169 -15.00 4.22 -11.24
C TRP A 169 -15.08 5.56 -11.97
N ASP A 170 -14.66 5.64 -13.22
CA ASP A 170 -14.72 6.87 -14.02
C ASP A 170 -16.13 7.14 -14.58
N LEU A 171 -16.89 6.07 -14.88
CA LEU A 171 -18.23 6.16 -15.47
C LEU A 171 -19.35 6.31 -14.44
N MET A 172 -19.16 5.83 -13.21
CA MET A 172 -20.24 5.75 -12.22
C MET A 172 -20.16 6.87 -11.18
N PRO A 173 -21.24 7.65 -10.97
CA PRO A 173 -21.24 8.78 -10.05
C PRO A 173 -20.96 8.35 -8.60
N VAL A 174 -20.16 9.16 -7.93
CA VAL A 174 -19.63 8.94 -6.57
C VAL A 174 -20.71 9.20 -5.52
N SER A 175 -21.72 8.32 -5.41
CA SER A 175 -22.43 8.05 -4.14
C SER A 175 -23.45 6.90 -4.31
N PRO A 176 -23.36 5.81 -3.51
CA PRO A 176 -22.26 5.50 -2.60
C PRO A 176 -20.97 5.10 -3.37
N GLY A 177 -21.05 4.98 -4.71
CA GLY A 177 -19.97 4.47 -5.54
C GLY A 177 -19.56 3.05 -5.16
N VAL A 178 -18.50 2.53 -5.79
CA VAL A 178 -17.96 1.20 -5.49
C VAL A 178 -17.58 1.07 -4.02
N PHE A 179 -16.92 2.08 -3.45
CA PHE A 179 -16.41 2.01 -2.08
C PHE A 179 -17.51 2.09 -1.02
N GLY A 180 -18.59 2.85 -1.25
CA GLY A 180 -19.72 2.86 -0.32
C GLY A 180 -20.57 1.59 -0.43
N SER A 181 -20.73 1.02 -1.62
CA SER A 181 -21.39 -0.29 -1.80
C SER A 181 -20.55 -1.43 -1.22
N MET A 182 -19.23 -1.37 -1.38
CA MET A 182 -18.28 -2.31 -0.77
C MET A 182 -18.29 -2.16 0.76
N SER A 183 -18.28 -0.93 1.29
CA SER A 183 -18.45 -0.67 2.73
C SER A 183 -19.75 -1.26 3.27
N ALA A 184 -20.88 -1.06 2.57
CA ALA A 184 -22.17 -1.61 2.97
C ALA A 184 -22.18 -3.15 2.95
N SER A 185 -21.57 -3.76 1.93
CA SER A 185 -21.41 -5.21 1.82
C SER A 185 -20.55 -5.79 2.95
N LEU A 186 -19.39 -5.18 3.21
CA LEU A 186 -18.49 -5.59 4.30
C LEU A 186 -19.15 -5.38 5.67
N ALA A 187 -19.91 -4.30 5.85
CA ALA A 187 -20.67 -4.04 7.07
C ALA A 187 -21.81 -5.06 7.27
N ALA A 188 -22.50 -5.49 6.21
CA ALA A 188 -23.50 -6.54 6.26
C ALA A 188 -22.88 -7.89 6.64
N GLN A 189 -21.75 -8.25 6.04
CA GLN A 189 -20.97 -9.45 6.42
C GLN A 189 -20.54 -9.40 7.89
N LEU A 190 -20.08 -8.23 8.37
CA LEU A 190 -19.73 -8.00 9.77
C LEU A 190 -20.94 -8.18 10.70
N GLN A 191 -22.13 -7.76 10.27
CA GLN A 191 -23.38 -7.90 11.02
C GLN A 191 -23.88 -9.35 11.05
N GLU A 192 -23.79 -10.07 9.93
CA GLU A 192 -24.11 -11.50 9.85
C GLU A 192 -23.19 -12.33 10.76
N GLN A 193 -21.89 -12.04 10.76
CA GLN A 193 -20.93 -12.66 11.67
C GLN A 193 -21.27 -12.41 13.15
N ARG A 194 -21.78 -11.23 13.50
CA ARG A 194 -22.23 -10.92 14.87
C ARG A 194 -23.54 -11.61 15.25
N SER A 195 -24.39 -11.89 14.27
CA SER A 195 -25.72 -12.49 14.47
C SER A 195 -25.66 -14.01 14.60
N GLY A 196 -24.61 -14.65 14.06
CA GLY A 196 -24.26 -16.04 14.35
C GLY A 196 -23.81 -16.18 15.80
N ALA A 197 -24.59 -16.92 16.60
CA ALA A 197 -24.41 -17.04 18.05
C ALA A 197 -22.94 -17.28 18.47
N GLY A 198 -22.32 -16.25 19.06
CA GLY A 198 -21.05 -16.34 19.78
C GLY A 198 -19.78 -15.90 19.03
N SER A 199 -19.85 -15.47 17.77
CA SER A 199 -18.65 -15.05 17.03
C SER A 199 -18.32 -13.57 17.26
N SER A 200 -17.18 -13.29 17.91
CA SER A 200 -16.53 -11.99 17.84
C SER A 200 -16.18 -11.72 16.38
N ALA A 201 -16.85 -10.74 15.75
CA ALA A 201 -16.51 -10.27 14.41
C ALA A 201 -14.98 -10.22 14.17
N GLU A 202 -14.51 -10.79 13.06
CA GLU A 202 -13.08 -10.92 12.78
C GLU A 202 -12.40 -9.53 12.75
N PRO A 203 -11.32 -9.31 13.53
CA PRO A 203 -10.63 -8.02 13.58
C PRO A 203 -10.12 -7.51 12.21
N PRO A 204 -9.63 -8.36 11.28
CA PRO A 204 -9.27 -7.95 9.92
C PRO A 204 -10.45 -7.34 9.14
N LEU A 205 -11.64 -7.96 9.21
CA LEU A 205 -12.84 -7.45 8.53
C LEU A 205 -13.26 -6.09 9.09
N ARG A 206 -13.15 -5.90 10.41
CA ARG A 206 -13.45 -4.59 11.03
C ARG A 206 -12.47 -3.51 10.58
N ALA A 207 -11.17 -3.79 10.57
CA ALA A 207 -10.15 -2.82 10.13
C ALA A 207 -10.32 -2.47 8.64
N LEU A 208 -10.67 -3.46 7.80
CA LEU A 208 -11.02 -3.22 6.40
C LEU A 208 -12.27 -2.34 6.26
N VAL A 209 -13.34 -2.63 7.01
CA VAL A 209 -14.54 -1.78 7.04
C VAL A 209 -14.18 -0.36 7.48
N GLU A 210 -13.39 -0.20 8.55
CA GLU A 210 -12.97 1.11 9.03
C GLU A 210 -12.14 1.87 7.98
N GLU A 211 -11.14 1.26 7.36
CA GLU A 211 -10.30 1.90 6.35
C GLU A 211 -11.09 2.23 5.07
N VAL A 212 -12.00 1.36 4.62
CA VAL A 212 -12.85 1.63 3.45
C VAL A 212 -13.89 2.72 3.73
N THR A 213 -14.43 2.77 4.95
CA THR A 213 -15.54 3.67 5.32
C THR A 213 -15.06 5.03 5.82
N SER A 214 -13.95 5.05 6.56
CA SER A 214 -13.43 6.23 7.25
C SER A 214 -11.97 6.54 6.95
N GLY A 215 -11.28 5.67 6.20
CA GLY A 215 -9.92 5.92 5.76
C GLY A 215 -9.87 7.15 4.84
N PRO A 216 -8.90 8.06 5.05
CA PRO A 216 -8.89 9.36 4.40
C PRO A 216 -8.59 9.29 2.89
N ASP A 217 -8.05 8.16 2.41
CA ASP A 217 -7.55 7.97 1.04
C ASP A 217 -8.37 6.98 0.20
N VAL A 218 -8.85 5.87 0.78
CA VAL A 218 -9.42 4.75 0.01
C VAL A 218 -10.67 5.14 -0.80
N TRP A 219 -11.61 5.84 -0.18
CA TRP A 219 -12.81 6.28 -0.91
C TRP A 219 -12.48 7.26 -2.05
N ARG A 220 -11.36 8.00 -1.93
CA ARG A 220 -10.88 8.94 -2.97
C ARG A 220 -10.35 8.22 -4.18
N TRP A 221 -10.02 6.93 -4.08
CA TRP A 221 -9.61 6.18 -5.25
C TRP A 221 -10.64 6.31 -6.34
N GLY A 222 -11.94 6.33 -6.04
CA GLY A 222 -13.01 6.54 -7.03
C GLY A 222 -12.99 7.91 -7.75
N LEU A 223 -12.19 8.87 -7.31
CA LEU A 223 -12.07 10.19 -7.93
C LEU A 223 -10.92 10.19 -8.96
N PRO A 224 -11.17 10.52 -10.24
CA PRO A 224 -10.11 10.62 -11.25
C PRO A 224 -8.93 11.52 -10.83
N ALA A 225 -9.21 12.64 -10.14
CA ALA A 225 -8.19 13.58 -9.67
C ALA A 225 -7.31 13.07 -8.51
N CYS A 226 -7.65 11.93 -7.92
CA CYS A 226 -6.91 11.29 -6.84
C CYS A 226 -6.18 10.02 -7.30
N ARG A 227 -6.17 9.74 -8.60
CA ARG A 227 -5.42 8.64 -9.20
C ARG A 227 -4.44 9.23 -10.21
N LEU A 228 -3.30 8.59 -10.40
CA LEU A 228 -2.38 8.94 -11.46
C LEU A 228 -2.04 7.71 -12.28
N GLU A 229 -2.50 7.68 -13.53
CA GLU A 229 -2.11 6.70 -14.53
C GLU A 229 -1.33 7.39 -15.63
N GLY A 230 -0.28 6.73 -16.11
CA GLY A 230 0.49 7.24 -17.23
C GLY A 230 1.74 6.44 -17.50
N GLU A 231 2.52 6.97 -18.44
CA GLU A 231 3.86 6.47 -18.72
C GLU A 231 4.87 7.24 -17.86
N PHE A 232 5.57 6.53 -17.00
CA PHE A 232 6.56 7.05 -16.10
C PHE A 232 7.95 6.60 -16.55
N ILE A 233 8.91 7.51 -16.44
CA ILE A 233 10.32 7.19 -16.50
C ILE A 233 10.76 6.96 -15.05
N LEU A 234 11.04 5.71 -14.72
CA LEU A 234 11.65 5.33 -13.45
C LEU A 234 13.14 5.64 -13.52
N VAL A 235 13.57 6.63 -12.74
CA VAL A 235 14.93 7.18 -12.79
C VAL A 235 15.84 6.48 -11.81
N GLU A 236 15.37 6.24 -10.59
CA GLU A 236 16.10 5.60 -9.50
C GLU A 236 15.12 5.01 -8.49
N ASP A 237 15.62 4.08 -7.67
CA ASP A 237 14.93 3.53 -6.51
C ASP A 237 15.88 3.61 -5.34
N SER A 238 15.34 4.06 -4.23
CA SER A 238 16.07 4.36 -3.01
C SER A 238 15.31 3.82 -1.83
N ASP A 239 15.91 3.93 -0.65
CA ASP A 239 15.21 3.58 0.59
C ASP A 239 13.96 4.43 0.81
N GLU A 240 13.86 5.61 0.20
CA GLU A 240 12.68 6.47 0.29
C GLU A 240 11.55 6.08 -0.69
N GLY A 241 11.85 5.22 -1.67
CA GLY A 241 10.94 4.83 -2.74
C GLY A 241 11.52 5.04 -4.13
N ALA A 242 10.67 4.74 -5.11
CA ALA A 242 10.94 4.88 -6.53
C ALA A 242 10.66 6.31 -7.00
N VAL A 243 11.66 6.92 -7.66
CA VAL A 243 11.53 8.25 -8.24
C VAL A 243 11.09 8.13 -9.70
N LEU A 244 9.89 8.64 -9.96
CA LEU A 244 9.19 8.52 -11.23
C LEU A 244 9.01 9.90 -11.85
N VAL A 245 9.32 10.03 -13.14
CA VAL A 245 9.01 11.23 -13.92
C VAL A 245 7.84 10.90 -14.83
N LEU A 246 6.70 11.56 -14.65
CA LEU A 246 5.58 11.41 -15.58
C LEU A 246 5.94 12.07 -16.92
N ASP A 247 6.04 11.24 -17.95
CA ASP A 247 6.29 11.68 -19.32
C ASP A 247 4.99 12.23 -19.89
N GLY A 248 4.86 13.55 -19.89
CA GLY A 248 3.57 14.22 -20.06
C GLY A 248 2.96 14.11 -21.45
N GLY A 249 3.69 13.58 -22.44
CA GLY A 249 3.21 13.44 -23.81
C GLY A 249 2.38 14.64 -24.29
N ASP A 250 1.22 14.36 -24.88
CA ASP A 250 0.24 15.35 -25.35
C ASP A 250 -0.71 15.85 -24.23
N THR A 251 -0.62 15.32 -23.00
CA THR A 251 -1.54 15.64 -21.90
C THR A 251 -1.14 16.87 -21.09
N GLY A 252 0.08 17.39 -21.28
CA GLY A 252 0.61 18.54 -20.52
C GLY A 252 0.85 18.26 -19.02
N HIS A 253 0.58 17.04 -18.55
CA HIS A 253 0.80 16.64 -17.17
C HIS A 253 2.23 16.19 -16.97
N SER A 254 3.02 16.94 -16.19
CA SER A 254 4.40 16.52 -15.95
C SER A 254 4.86 16.86 -14.53
N GLY A 255 5.47 15.89 -13.87
CA GLY A 255 5.85 15.97 -12.46
C GLY A 255 6.86 14.89 -12.08
N VAL A 256 7.51 15.10 -10.94
CA VAL A 256 8.42 14.12 -10.31
C VAL A 256 7.71 13.58 -9.08
N TYR A 257 7.56 12.26 -9.01
CA TYR A 257 6.81 11.56 -7.99
C TYR A 257 7.74 10.63 -7.24
N LEU A 258 7.53 10.53 -5.92
CA LEU A 258 8.14 9.51 -5.09
C LEU A 258 7.05 8.51 -4.72
N ALA A 259 7.14 7.30 -5.26
CA ALA A 259 6.16 6.24 -5.04
C ALA A 259 6.80 5.08 -4.26
N LEU A 260 6.04 4.56 -3.31
CA LEU A 260 6.42 3.36 -2.58
C LEU A 260 5.98 2.12 -3.34
N GLY A 261 6.83 1.10 -3.31
CA GLY A 261 6.40 -0.27 -3.56
C GLY A 261 5.46 -0.76 -2.45
N ILE A 262 4.65 -1.77 -2.78
CA ILE A 262 3.70 -2.36 -1.83
C ILE A 262 4.47 -3.19 -0.80
N ALA A 263 5.05 -4.31 -1.21
CA ALA A 263 5.79 -5.21 -0.32
C ALA A 263 7.31 -5.12 -0.51
N GLU A 264 7.74 -4.75 -1.72
CA GLU A 264 9.14 -4.68 -2.13
C GLU A 264 9.35 -3.40 -2.94
N PRO A 265 10.58 -2.87 -2.98
CA PRO A 265 10.93 -1.78 -3.89
C PRO A 265 10.62 -2.16 -5.34
N ILE A 266 10.41 -1.17 -6.19
CA ILE A 266 9.95 -1.34 -7.56
C ILE A 266 11.07 -1.92 -8.45
N VAL A 267 12.31 -1.49 -8.22
CA VAL A 267 13.46 -1.74 -9.11
C VAL A 267 14.06 -3.14 -9.04
N PRO A 268 14.18 -3.83 -7.89
CA PRO A 268 14.78 -5.16 -7.83
C PRO A 268 14.21 -6.15 -8.87
N LYS A 269 12.89 -6.15 -9.08
CA LYS A 269 12.23 -7.00 -10.08
C LYS A 269 12.56 -6.61 -11.52
N ILE A 270 12.68 -5.31 -11.78
CA ILE A 270 13.05 -4.78 -13.08
C ILE A 270 14.51 -5.14 -13.40
N LEU A 271 15.43 -4.98 -12.44
CA LEU A 271 16.84 -5.31 -12.67
C LEU A 271 17.08 -6.81 -12.83
N GLN A 272 16.30 -7.67 -12.17
CA GLN A 272 16.36 -9.12 -12.38
C GLN A 272 16.06 -9.54 -13.82
N SER A 273 15.31 -8.72 -14.58
CA SER A 273 15.06 -8.95 -16.01
C SER A 273 16.25 -8.55 -16.91
N GLY A 274 17.33 -7.99 -16.35
CA GLY A 274 18.47 -7.45 -17.08
C GLY A 274 18.28 -6.02 -17.60
N ALA A 275 17.14 -5.38 -17.30
CA ALA A 275 16.90 -3.98 -17.65
C ALA A 275 17.79 -3.02 -16.83
N GLN A 276 18.01 -1.83 -17.38
CA GLN A 276 18.78 -0.76 -16.73
C GLN A 276 17.93 0.49 -16.59
N LEU A 277 18.19 1.26 -15.52
CA LEU A 277 17.59 2.57 -15.31
C LEU A 277 18.35 3.65 -16.11
N PRO A 278 17.67 4.73 -16.55
CA PRO A 278 16.22 4.95 -16.44
C PRO A 278 15.41 4.07 -17.38
N ILE A 279 14.22 3.64 -16.95
CA ILE A 279 13.32 2.80 -17.76
C ILE A 279 11.92 3.39 -17.85
N LYS A 280 11.27 3.22 -19.00
CA LYS A 280 9.90 3.67 -19.23
C LYS A 280 8.90 2.55 -18.90
N LEU A 281 7.95 2.87 -18.04
CA LEU A 281 6.95 1.96 -17.51
C LEU A 281 5.58 2.63 -17.57
N ARG A 282 4.54 1.87 -17.92
CA ARG A 282 3.18 2.25 -17.64
C ARG A 282 2.83 1.72 -16.26
N MET A 283 2.36 2.58 -15.37
CA MET A 283 1.95 2.19 -14.02
C MET A 283 0.87 3.13 -13.48
N ARG A 284 0.36 2.79 -12.30
CA ARG A 284 -0.67 3.55 -11.61
C ARG A 284 -0.26 3.82 -10.18
N LEU A 285 -0.48 5.06 -9.75
CA LEU A 285 -0.19 5.52 -8.41
C LEU A 285 -1.50 5.90 -7.70
N LEU A 286 -1.67 5.37 -6.50
CA LEU A 286 -2.82 5.61 -5.63
C LEU A 286 -2.35 6.26 -4.32
N PRO A 287 -3.14 7.17 -3.73
CA PRO A 287 -2.90 7.67 -2.40
C PRO A 287 -3.22 6.58 -1.39
N PHE A 288 -2.35 6.35 -0.43
CA PHE A 288 -2.66 5.54 0.74
C PHE A 288 -1.86 6.01 1.95
N ARG A 289 -2.58 6.34 3.02
CA ARG A 289 -2.06 6.90 4.27
C ARG A 289 -1.14 8.11 4.03
N GLY A 290 -1.58 8.99 3.14
CA GLY A 290 -0.86 10.22 2.78
C GLY A 290 0.39 10.01 1.91
N ARG A 291 0.63 8.79 1.41
CA ARG A 291 1.76 8.45 0.54
C ARG A 291 1.28 8.07 -0.87
N LEU A 292 2.17 8.16 -1.84
CA LEU A 292 1.97 7.58 -3.17
C LEU A 292 2.43 6.14 -3.19
N VAL A 293 1.57 5.26 -3.69
CA VAL A 293 1.78 3.81 -3.68
C VAL A 293 1.44 3.27 -5.06
N TYR A 294 2.32 2.44 -5.59
CA TYR A 294 2.08 1.75 -6.85
C TYR A 294 1.10 0.58 -6.65
N ASP A 295 0.18 0.38 -7.59
CA ASP A 295 -0.98 -0.52 -7.46
C ASP A 295 -0.70 -2.02 -7.76
N GLY A 296 0.52 -2.34 -8.17
CA GLY A 296 0.92 -3.71 -8.51
C GLY A 296 0.74 -4.13 -9.99
N THR A 297 0.36 -3.23 -10.92
CA THR A 297 0.06 -3.57 -12.33
C THR A 297 0.98 -2.98 -13.42
N MET A 298 2.27 -2.81 -13.13
CA MET A 298 3.25 -2.20 -14.04
C MET A 298 3.46 -3.02 -15.30
N MET A 299 3.62 -2.31 -16.40
CA MET A 299 3.96 -2.88 -17.70
C MET A 299 5.07 -2.06 -18.35
N GLY A 300 5.94 -2.72 -19.11
CA GLY A 300 6.88 -2.01 -19.97
C GLY A 300 6.15 -1.35 -21.14
N THR A 301 6.71 -0.27 -21.69
CA THR A 301 6.10 0.46 -22.83
C THR A 301 6.51 -0.08 -24.20
N GLY A 302 7.26 -1.19 -24.24
CA GLY A 302 7.68 -1.84 -25.48
C GLY A 302 6.59 -2.72 -26.11
N PRO A 303 6.85 -3.29 -27.30
CA PRO A 303 5.94 -4.25 -27.92
C PRO A 303 5.58 -5.38 -26.95
N MET A 304 4.31 -5.72 -26.86
CA MET A 304 3.78 -6.76 -25.95
C MET A 304 4.07 -6.49 -24.45
N GLY A 305 4.24 -5.23 -24.04
CA GLY A 305 4.48 -4.89 -22.63
C GLY A 305 5.94 -5.09 -22.19
N SER A 306 6.86 -5.28 -23.14
CA SER A 306 8.28 -5.47 -22.85
C SER A 306 8.94 -4.23 -22.27
N LEU A 307 9.93 -4.45 -21.41
CA LEU A 307 10.75 -3.40 -20.81
C LEU A 307 11.64 -2.74 -21.89
N ALA A 308 11.26 -1.53 -22.30
CA ALA A 308 12.01 -0.77 -23.30
C ALA A 308 13.00 0.19 -22.61
N PRO A 309 14.30 0.16 -22.97
CA PRO A 309 15.26 1.10 -22.42
C PRO A 309 14.91 2.53 -22.81
N THR A 310 15.10 3.47 -21.88
CA THR A 310 14.82 4.89 -22.16
C THR A 310 15.90 5.46 -23.07
N PRO A 311 15.56 6.17 -24.17
CA PRO A 311 16.55 6.81 -25.03
C PRO A 311 17.48 7.74 -24.21
N PRO A 312 18.80 7.79 -24.47
CA PRO A 312 19.75 8.52 -23.62
C PRO A 312 19.41 10.00 -23.39
N ARG A 313 18.85 10.67 -24.41
CA ARG A 313 18.40 12.07 -24.30
C ARG A 313 17.22 12.24 -23.34
N VAL A 314 16.27 11.30 -23.36
CA VAL A 314 15.09 11.31 -22.49
C VAL A 314 15.51 10.97 -21.06
N ALA A 315 16.40 9.99 -20.90
CA ALA A 315 17.00 9.63 -19.61
C ALA A 315 17.74 10.82 -18.96
N ALA A 316 18.58 11.54 -19.71
CA ALA A 316 19.28 12.71 -19.22
C ALA A 316 18.32 13.83 -18.78
N ARG A 317 17.27 14.09 -19.57
CA ARG A 317 16.24 15.08 -19.23
C ARG A 317 15.45 14.67 -17.98
N ALA A 318 15.15 13.38 -17.81
CA ALA A 318 14.46 12.89 -16.61
C ALA A 318 15.33 13.09 -15.36
N ALA A 319 16.63 12.75 -15.43
CA ALA A 319 17.57 12.95 -14.33
C ALA A 319 17.72 14.43 -13.94
N GLU A 320 17.85 15.33 -14.93
CA GLU A 320 17.90 16.78 -14.69
C GLU A 320 16.63 17.28 -13.98
N ARG A 321 15.45 16.80 -14.40
CA ARG A 321 14.18 17.18 -13.77
C ARG A 321 14.07 16.70 -12.33
N VAL A 322 14.55 15.49 -12.04
CA VAL A 322 14.63 14.98 -10.66
C VAL A 322 15.53 15.89 -9.82
N ALA A 323 16.70 16.26 -10.33
CA ALA A 323 17.62 17.15 -9.62
C ALA A 323 16.99 18.52 -9.33
N LEU A 324 16.34 19.13 -10.32
CA LEU A 324 15.64 20.41 -10.15
C LEU A 324 14.48 20.31 -9.16
N ALA A 325 13.66 19.26 -9.25
CA ALA A 325 12.53 19.06 -8.35
C ALA A 325 12.98 18.86 -6.89
N ARG A 326 14.09 18.14 -6.67
CA ARG A 326 14.68 18.00 -5.34
C ARG A 326 15.22 19.32 -4.81
N ALA A 327 15.97 20.05 -5.61
CA ALA A 327 16.51 21.35 -5.22
C ALA A 327 15.40 22.36 -4.87
N ALA A 328 14.26 22.28 -5.57
CA ALA A 328 13.09 23.12 -5.32
C ALA A 328 12.15 22.57 -4.22
N GLY A 329 12.35 21.35 -3.73
CA GLY A 329 11.45 20.70 -2.78
C GLY A 329 10.07 20.38 -3.36
N THR A 330 9.97 20.16 -4.68
CA THR A 330 8.71 19.95 -5.42
C THR A 330 8.48 18.48 -5.81
N VAL A 331 9.19 17.53 -5.19
CA VAL A 331 8.93 16.10 -5.39
C VAL A 331 7.60 15.74 -4.74
N ILE A 332 6.69 15.14 -5.51
CA ILE A 332 5.35 14.80 -5.06
C ILE A 332 5.40 13.45 -4.34
N THR A 333 5.25 13.45 -3.02
CA THR A 333 5.31 12.24 -2.18
C THR A 333 3.93 11.69 -1.79
N GLY A 334 2.88 12.44 -2.09
CA GLY A 334 1.52 12.12 -1.71
C GLY A 334 0.53 12.88 -2.56
N LEU A 335 -0.52 12.21 -3.01
CA LEU A 335 -1.71 12.85 -3.52
C LEU A 335 -2.60 13.22 -2.31
N HIS A 336 -2.10 14.05 -1.38
CA HIS A 336 -2.75 14.52 -0.13
C HIS A 336 -4.26 14.25 0.04
N SER A 337 -4.55 13.64 1.18
CA SER A 337 -5.79 13.74 1.93
C SER A 337 -5.69 14.75 3.07
N THR A 338 -6.81 15.38 3.40
CA THR A 338 -6.93 16.42 4.41
C THR A 338 -7.27 15.81 5.79
N ALA A 339 -6.21 15.47 6.57
CA ALA A 339 -6.10 15.32 8.04
C ALA A 339 -6.53 14.02 8.81
N GLY A 340 -5.66 13.57 9.76
CA GLY A 340 -5.87 12.61 10.88
C GLY A 340 -4.53 12.27 11.64
N PRO A 341 -4.50 11.95 12.96
CA PRO A 341 -3.37 12.21 13.90
C PRO A 341 -2.19 11.20 13.89
N PRO A 342 -1.01 11.51 14.49
CA PRO A 342 0.21 10.71 14.37
C PRO A 342 0.27 9.56 15.40
N ALA A 343 0.79 8.40 15.00
CA ALA A 343 1.15 7.29 15.88
C ALA A 343 2.67 7.05 15.92
N ALA A 344 3.13 6.51 17.06
CA ALA A 344 4.52 6.43 17.50
C ALA A 344 5.32 5.28 16.86
N LEU A 345 6.63 5.54 16.72
CA LEU A 345 7.70 4.68 16.21
C LEU A 345 8.09 3.55 17.17
N THR A 346 8.56 2.41 16.63
CA THR A 346 9.84 1.76 17.01
C THR A 346 10.32 0.84 15.88
N ASP A 347 11.56 1.06 15.42
CA ASP A 347 12.33 0.29 14.43
C ASP A 347 13.07 -0.90 15.09
N ASP A 348 13.34 -2.00 14.35
CA ASP A 348 14.68 -2.66 14.30
C ASP A 348 14.77 -3.80 13.23
N GLU A 349 15.99 -4.01 12.72
CA GLU A 349 16.38 -4.59 11.41
C GLU A 349 16.66 -6.13 11.33
N GLY A 350 16.79 -6.64 10.09
CA GLY A 350 17.85 -7.60 9.70
C GLY A 350 17.44 -8.94 9.04
N SER A 351 17.72 -9.11 7.73
CA SER A 351 17.43 -10.31 6.91
C SER A 351 18.70 -10.98 6.37
N ASP A 352 18.90 -12.28 6.67
CA ASP A 352 19.84 -13.18 5.99
C ASP A 352 19.18 -14.57 5.76
N ASN A 353 19.30 -15.12 4.55
CA ASN A 353 18.83 -16.47 4.18
C ASN A 353 19.99 -17.48 4.19
N VAL A 354 19.81 -18.62 4.87
CA VAL A 354 20.78 -19.73 4.93
C VAL A 354 20.09 -21.04 4.56
N SER A 355 20.70 -21.83 3.66
CA SER A 355 20.21 -23.13 3.18
C SER A 355 20.35 -24.25 4.23
N ALA A 356 19.47 -25.26 4.14
CA ALA A 356 19.39 -26.37 5.10
C ALA A 356 20.25 -27.57 4.67
N ASP A 357 21.30 -27.87 5.44
CA ASP A 357 21.97 -29.18 5.43
C ASP A 357 21.26 -30.14 6.40
N ALA A 358 21.06 -31.38 5.95
CA ALA A 358 20.44 -32.45 6.73
C ALA A 358 21.53 -33.28 7.45
N GLY A 359 21.57 -33.20 8.78
CA GLY A 359 22.46 -33.99 9.63
C GLY A 359 23.15 -33.15 10.70
N GLY A 360 22.43 -32.80 11.77
CA GLY A 360 22.95 -31.98 12.86
C GLY A 360 22.57 -32.52 14.23
N SER A 361 23.38 -32.22 15.24
CA SER A 361 23.03 -32.38 16.65
C SER A 361 22.10 -31.25 17.11
N PRO A 362 21.27 -31.46 18.15
CA PRO A 362 20.44 -30.39 18.70
C PRO A 362 21.31 -29.21 19.17
N PRO A 363 20.82 -27.96 19.11
CA PRO A 363 21.56 -26.79 19.57
C PRO A 363 22.00 -26.93 21.05
N GLU A 364 23.21 -26.48 21.37
CA GLU A 364 23.69 -26.40 22.75
C GLU A 364 22.91 -25.31 23.53
N GLY A 365 22.67 -25.54 24.83
CA GLY A 365 22.01 -24.55 25.70
C GLY A 365 20.47 -24.56 25.74
N ILE A 366 19.80 -25.48 25.03
CA ILE A 366 18.34 -25.64 25.10
C ILE A 366 17.90 -26.48 26.32
N THR A 367 16.67 -26.29 26.78
CA THR A 367 16.09 -27.07 27.88
C THR A 367 15.90 -28.55 27.51
N SER A 368 15.76 -29.43 28.52
CA SER A 368 15.51 -30.86 28.30
C SER A 368 14.23 -31.12 27.51
N GLU A 369 13.18 -30.35 27.78
CA GLU A 369 11.89 -30.45 27.09
C GLU A 369 12.00 -30.11 25.59
N VAL A 370 12.70 -29.02 25.27
CA VAL A 370 12.94 -28.60 23.87
C VAL A 370 13.82 -29.62 23.14
N ARG A 371 14.80 -30.21 23.85
CA ARG A 371 15.64 -31.29 23.29
C ARG A 371 14.83 -32.54 22.97
N GLU A 372 13.94 -32.97 23.88
CA GLU A 372 13.07 -34.12 23.65
C GLU A 372 12.11 -33.88 22.48
N ALA A 373 11.52 -32.69 22.41
CA ALA A 373 10.66 -32.28 21.30
C ALA A 373 11.41 -32.31 19.97
N TRP A 374 12.65 -31.81 19.94
CA TRP A 374 13.50 -31.85 18.76
C TRP A 374 13.79 -33.28 18.30
N LEU A 375 14.15 -34.18 19.23
CA LEU A 375 14.40 -35.60 18.94
C LEU A 375 13.14 -36.31 18.44
N ALA A 376 11.98 -36.03 19.03
CA ALA A 376 10.69 -36.56 18.58
C ALA A 376 10.39 -36.14 17.14
N LEU A 377 10.65 -34.88 16.79
CA LEU A 377 10.45 -34.38 15.45
C LEU A 377 11.45 -34.97 14.45
N GLN A 378 12.70 -35.20 14.85
CA GLN A 378 13.71 -35.86 14.03
C GLN A 378 13.31 -37.33 13.73
N ALA A 379 12.78 -38.04 14.71
CA ALA A 379 12.31 -39.42 14.56
C ALA A 379 10.96 -39.55 13.83
N ALA A 380 10.18 -38.47 13.72
CA ALA A 380 8.87 -38.49 13.10
C ALA A 380 8.91 -38.81 11.60
N GLN A 381 7.94 -39.60 11.13
CA GLN A 381 7.78 -39.91 9.71
C GLN A 381 7.41 -38.65 8.94
N LYS A 382 8.22 -38.25 7.95
CA LYS A 382 7.95 -37.08 7.12
C LYS A 382 6.87 -37.39 6.08
N MET A 383 5.86 -36.53 6.00
CA MET A 383 4.79 -36.62 5.03
C MET A 383 5.06 -35.72 3.81
N GLU A 384 4.78 -36.25 2.63
CA GLU A 384 4.58 -35.44 1.43
C GLU A 384 3.24 -34.71 1.54
N GLY A 385 3.22 -33.41 1.21
CA GLY A 385 2.01 -32.61 1.29
C GLY A 385 2.29 -31.11 1.45
N PRO A 386 1.23 -30.28 1.48
CA PRO A 386 1.36 -28.84 1.68
C PRO A 386 1.99 -28.53 3.04
N PRO A 387 2.72 -27.40 3.17
CA PRO A 387 3.34 -27.02 4.42
C PRO A 387 2.28 -26.79 5.51
N TRP A 388 2.61 -27.17 6.75
CA TRP A 388 1.76 -26.80 7.88
C TRP A 388 2.05 -25.37 8.28
N THR A 389 1.01 -24.59 8.51
CA THR A 389 1.14 -23.17 8.83
C THR A 389 0.70 -22.93 10.26
N MET A 390 1.61 -22.45 11.12
CA MET A 390 1.25 -21.87 12.40
C MET A 390 0.69 -20.47 12.16
N ARG A 391 -0.50 -20.18 12.66
CA ARG A 391 -1.16 -18.86 12.62
C ARG A 391 -1.47 -18.40 14.03
N ARG A 392 -1.19 -17.15 14.35
CA ARG A 392 -1.72 -16.54 15.58
C ARG A 392 -3.16 -16.15 15.35
N MET A 393 -3.99 -16.26 16.39
CA MET A 393 -5.40 -15.93 16.30
C MET A 393 -5.62 -14.41 16.15
N ALA A 394 -4.73 -13.59 16.72
CA ALA A 394 -4.60 -12.16 16.39
C ALA A 394 -3.22 -11.61 16.78
N TYR A 395 -2.94 -10.37 16.40
CA TYR A 395 -1.62 -9.71 16.47
C TYR A 395 -1.58 -8.47 17.37
N SER A 396 -2.52 -8.35 18.30
CA SER A 396 -2.42 -7.38 19.39
C SER A 396 -2.91 -8.02 20.67
N GLU A 397 -2.37 -7.55 21.80
CA GLU A 397 -2.79 -7.98 23.14
C GLU A 397 -4.31 -7.86 23.33
N ASN A 398 -4.91 -6.81 22.77
CA ASN A 398 -6.34 -6.56 22.89
C ASN A 398 -7.19 -7.61 22.16
N LEU A 399 -6.70 -8.13 21.04
CA LEU A 399 -7.42 -9.05 20.16
C LEU A 399 -7.06 -10.52 20.41
N ASN A 400 -5.88 -10.78 20.99
CA ASN A 400 -5.39 -12.11 21.32
C ASN A 400 -4.84 -12.16 22.75
N ARG A 401 -5.67 -11.79 23.74
CA ARG A 401 -5.31 -11.71 25.18
C ARG A 401 -4.74 -13.00 25.76
N ASN A 402 -5.09 -14.14 25.15
CA ASN A 402 -4.65 -15.46 25.58
C ASN A 402 -3.51 -16.01 24.70
N HIS A 403 -2.98 -15.19 23.77
CA HIS A 403 -1.92 -15.50 22.81
C HIS A 403 -2.12 -16.85 22.11
N LEU A 404 -3.34 -17.09 21.65
CA LEU A 404 -3.71 -18.32 20.98
C LEU A 404 -3.08 -18.39 19.58
N TYR A 405 -2.72 -19.60 19.19
CA TYR A 405 -2.26 -19.93 17.85
C TYR A 405 -2.83 -21.28 17.40
N ALA A 406 -2.85 -21.51 16.09
CA ALA A 406 -3.31 -22.75 15.47
C ALA A 406 -2.32 -23.23 14.41
N TRP A 407 -2.14 -24.54 14.30
CA TRP A 407 -1.46 -25.20 13.20
C TRP A 407 -2.48 -25.67 12.16
N VAL A 408 -2.27 -25.26 10.91
CA VAL A 408 -3.18 -25.54 9.79
C VAL A 408 -2.43 -26.30 8.70
N ALA A 409 -2.92 -27.48 8.34
CA ALA A 409 -2.54 -28.24 7.17
C ALA A 409 -3.69 -28.12 6.15
N ALA A 410 -3.67 -27.06 5.35
CA ALA A 410 -4.80 -26.65 4.51
C ALA A 410 -5.41 -27.86 3.75
N PRO A 411 -6.74 -28.07 3.82
CA PRO A 411 -7.77 -27.20 4.40
C PRO A 411 -8.09 -27.47 5.90
N ARG A 412 -7.31 -28.28 6.62
CA ARG A 412 -7.65 -28.75 7.98
C ARG A 412 -6.80 -28.13 9.07
N MET A 413 -7.43 -27.81 10.20
CA MET A 413 -6.71 -27.50 11.44
C MET A 413 -6.14 -28.80 12.03
N VAL A 414 -4.86 -28.80 12.37
CA VAL A 414 -4.15 -29.95 12.96
C VAL A 414 -4.18 -29.86 14.49
N GLY A 415 -4.10 -28.64 15.01
CA GLY A 415 -4.09 -28.37 16.45
C GLY A 415 -3.82 -26.90 16.72
N GLY A 416 -3.51 -26.58 17.97
CA GLY A 416 -3.24 -25.21 18.41
C GLY A 416 -2.96 -25.17 19.90
N GLY A 417 -2.63 -23.99 20.40
CA GLY A 417 -2.26 -23.78 21.79
C GLY A 417 -2.24 -22.30 22.15
N ALA A 418 -1.58 -21.98 23.25
CA ALA A 418 -1.35 -20.63 23.73
C ALA A 418 0.15 -20.41 23.94
N THR A 419 0.63 -19.19 23.66
CA THR A 419 2.00 -18.76 23.96
C THR A 419 2.02 -17.85 25.19
N ARG A 420 3.21 -17.62 25.76
CA ARG A 420 3.36 -16.73 26.93
C ARG A 420 3.17 -15.27 26.57
N ALA A 421 3.50 -14.90 25.33
CA ALA A 421 3.35 -13.57 24.78
C ALA A 421 2.79 -13.63 23.36
N LEU A 422 2.34 -12.48 22.85
CA LEU A 422 1.80 -12.33 21.51
C LEU A 422 2.75 -12.76 20.38
N ASN A 423 4.06 -12.59 20.57
CA ASN A 423 5.08 -13.15 19.70
C ASN A 423 5.60 -14.46 20.32
N PRO A 424 5.39 -15.61 19.66
CA PRO A 424 5.87 -16.89 20.18
C PRO A 424 7.40 -16.94 20.19
N THR A 425 7.98 -17.62 21.17
CA THR A 425 9.41 -17.97 21.10
C THR A 425 9.64 -19.18 20.18
N PRO A 426 10.85 -19.38 19.64
CA PRO A 426 11.18 -20.56 18.85
C PRO A 426 10.86 -21.89 19.54
N GLU A 427 11.06 -21.95 20.86
CA GLU A 427 10.78 -23.12 21.69
C GLU A 427 9.27 -23.39 21.73
N GLU A 428 8.45 -22.37 21.91
CA GLU A 428 6.98 -22.51 21.90
C GLU A 428 6.46 -23.00 20.54
N VAL A 429 7.06 -22.52 19.44
CA VAL A 429 6.74 -23.01 18.09
C VAL A 429 7.08 -24.50 17.94
N LEU A 430 8.27 -24.93 18.39
CA LEU A 430 8.68 -26.33 18.33
C LEU A 430 7.76 -27.23 19.18
N LEU A 431 7.50 -26.84 20.43
CA LEU A 431 6.67 -27.61 21.35
C LEU A 431 5.25 -27.78 20.79
N GLY A 432 4.66 -26.69 20.29
CA GLY A 432 3.35 -26.71 19.63
C GLY A 432 3.31 -27.59 18.38
N LEU A 433 4.37 -27.55 17.57
CA LEU A 433 4.49 -28.42 16.39
C LEU A 433 4.52 -29.89 16.78
N VAL A 434 5.34 -30.25 17.77
CA VAL A 434 5.51 -31.65 18.21
C VAL A 434 4.23 -32.20 18.82
N GLU A 435 3.49 -31.39 19.59
CA GLU A 435 2.18 -31.78 20.08
C GLU A 435 1.22 -32.13 18.92
N CYS A 436 1.21 -31.33 17.86
CA CYS A 436 0.41 -31.58 16.65
C CYS A 436 0.87 -32.84 15.90
N VAL A 437 2.18 -33.09 15.82
CA VAL A 437 2.77 -34.29 15.21
C VAL A 437 2.39 -35.55 15.99
N THR A 438 2.45 -35.51 17.32
CA THR A 438 2.05 -36.61 18.20
C THR A 438 0.56 -36.93 18.03
N ARG A 439 -0.31 -35.90 18.01
CA ARG A 439 -1.75 -36.07 17.71
C ARG A 439 -2.00 -36.63 16.31
N SER A 440 -1.10 -36.36 15.38
CA SER A 440 -1.15 -36.88 14.00
C SER A 440 -0.52 -38.28 13.86
N GLY A 441 -0.31 -38.99 14.97
CA GLY A 441 0.25 -40.35 14.97
C GLY A 441 1.74 -40.41 14.64
N GLY A 442 2.51 -39.38 15.03
CA GLY A 442 3.96 -39.31 14.79
C GLY A 442 4.34 -38.91 13.36
N ARG A 443 3.41 -38.30 12.62
CA ARG A 443 3.64 -37.84 11.25
C ARG A 443 3.88 -36.34 11.20
N ALA A 444 5.02 -35.94 10.66
CA ALA A 444 5.45 -34.54 10.59
C ALA A 444 5.46 -34.04 9.13
N PRO A 445 5.19 -32.74 8.89
CA PRO A 445 5.33 -32.16 7.57
C PRO A 445 6.80 -32.01 7.19
N LYS A 446 7.09 -32.04 5.88
CA LYS A 446 8.43 -31.66 5.36
C LYS A 446 8.71 -30.17 5.44
N ALA A 447 7.67 -29.35 5.46
CA ALA A 447 7.78 -27.90 5.53
C ALA A 447 6.74 -27.32 6.49
N ILE A 448 7.13 -26.31 7.23
CA ILE A 448 6.23 -25.50 8.05
C ILE A 448 6.36 -24.03 7.68
N ASN A 449 5.30 -23.26 7.88
CA ASN A 449 5.35 -21.81 7.85
C ASN A 449 4.98 -21.26 9.24
N VAL A 450 5.74 -20.29 9.73
CA VAL A 450 5.53 -19.68 11.04
C VAL A 450 5.09 -18.24 10.87
N ASP A 451 3.93 -17.91 11.41
CA ASP A 451 3.37 -16.57 11.46
C ASP A 451 3.96 -15.73 12.61
N SER A 452 5.29 -15.61 12.62
CA SER A 452 6.05 -14.73 13.52
C SER A 452 7.44 -14.50 12.97
N LYS A 453 7.71 -13.29 12.46
CA LYS A 453 9.04 -12.91 11.95
C LYS A 453 10.11 -13.01 13.03
N VAL A 454 9.77 -12.62 14.26
CA VAL A 454 10.70 -12.68 15.40
C VAL A 454 11.09 -14.13 15.73
N ALA A 455 10.13 -15.06 15.63
CA ALA A 455 10.38 -16.46 15.95
C ALA A 455 11.12 -17.22 14.84
N ILE A 456 11.03 -16.77 13.58
CA ILE A 456 11.43 -17.62 12.45
C ILE A 456 12.93 -17.94 12.43
N ARG A 457 13.79 -16.96 12.73
CA ARG A 457 15.24 -17.16 12.69
C ARG A 457 15.66 -18.18 13.74
N GLY A 458 15.14 -18.02 14.97
CA GLY A 458 15.37 -18.99 16.04
C GLY A 458 14.76 -20.35 15.73
N THR A 459 13.57 -20.39 15.11
CA THR A 459 12.90 -21.65 14.75
C THR A 459 13.67 -22.39 13.65
N ARG A 460 14.19 -21.69 12.64
CA ARG A 460 15.09 -22.26 11.62
C ARG A 460 16.35 -22.85 12.23
N ALA A 461 16.98 -22.11 13.15
CA ALA A 461 18.17 -22.59 13.85
C ALA A 461 17.86 -23.83 14.70
N LEU A 462 16.75 -23.79 15.43
CA LEU A 462 16.30 -24.87 16.30
C LEU A 462 15.95 -26.13 15.50
N LEU A 463 15.27 -26.00 14.36
CA LEU A 463 14.83 -27.12 13.53
C LEU A 463 15.87 -27.64 12.53
N ARG A 464 17.07 -27.05 12.51
CA ARG A 464 18.18 -27.54 11.69
C ARG A 464 18.46 -29.02 12.02
N GLY A 465 18.62 -29.85 10.98
CA GLY A 465 18.88 -31.29 11.15
C GLY A 465 17.65 -32.17 11.41
N THR A 466 16.45 -31.60 11.57
CA THR A 466 15.21 -32.38 11.75
C THR A 466 14.57 -32.83 10.43
N GLY A 467 15.06 -32.32 9.29
CA GLY A 467 14.46 -32.53 7.98
C GLY A 467 13.16 -31.75 7.73
N VAL A 468 12.82 -30.80 8.59
CA VAL A 468 11.67 -29.88 8.40
C VAL A 468 12.19 -28.51 7.94
N VAL A 469 11.71 -28.05 6.79
CA VAL A 469 11.99 -26.72 6.25
C VAL A 469 11.09 -25.69 6.93
N VAL A 470 11.63 -24.54 7.31
CA VAL A 470 10.88 -23.49 8.01
C VAL A 470 10.79 -22.23 7.15
N GLY A 471 9.57 -21.93 6.70
CA GLY A 471 9.17 -20.72 5.99
C GLY A 471 8.47 -19.72 6.91
N TYR A 472 8.37 -18.47 6.43
CA TYR A 472 7.54 -17.45 7.06
C TYR A 472 6.14 -17.55 6.49
N TYR A 473 5.12 -17.33 7.31
CA TYR A 473 3.76 -17.15 6.83
C TYR A 473 3.32 -15.69 7.02
N PRO A 474 2.71 -15.07 5.98
CA PRO A 474 2.53 -15.58 4.62
C PRO A 474 3.88 -15.75 3.89
N PRO A 475 3.99 -16.72 2.95
CA PRO A 475 5.22 -16.92 2.19
C PRO A 475 5.57 -15.63 1.45
N GLY A 476 6.83 -15.19 1.56
CA GLY A 476 7.36 -14.16 0.67
C GLY A 476 7.26 -14.67 -0.78
N HIS A 477 6.90 -13.81 -1.71
CA HIS A 477 6.75 -14.19 -3.12
C HIS A 477 8.11 -14.67 -3.66
N ALA A 478 8.19 -15.94 -4.06
CA ALA A 478 9.39 -16.59 -4.59
C ALA A 478 9.64 -16.27 -6.06
#